data_AF-A0A0Q9PYC2-F1
#
_entry.id   AF-A0A0Q9PYC2-F1
#
_cell.length_a   1.000
_cell.length_b   1.000
_cell.length_c   1.000
_cell.angle_alpha   90.00
_cell.angle_beta   90.00
_cell.angle_gamma   90.00
#
_symmetry.space_group_name_H-M   'P 1'
#
loop_
_entity.id
_entity.type
_entity.pdbx_description
1 polymer ?
#
loop_
_entity_poly.entity_id
_entity_poly.type
_entity_poly.pdbx_seq_one_letter_code
_entity_poly.pdbx_strand_id
1 'polypeptide(L)'
;MQRNEKGMTLIEILAALLIFGMVASILYSFMLMGVSMYKRVTMETQMRNQGDGLYSQIISELKEAIYVQDEGTDKKIIRYAKKNDKPDIYIDLYEMEVIPNATSGGKIEIRLAGTNTVTNVFQLGSNFTIREGSLSEASENHDRVQVTLEYARSNADQLKQADRPKLVIDSQIPLFRND
;
A
#
# COMPACT_ATOMS: atom_id res chain seq x y z
N MET A 1 -28.16 73.58 -5.96
CA MET A 1 -28.31 72.49 -4.96
C MET A 1 -27.21 71.45 -5.23
N GLN A 2 -26.08 71.51 -4.52
CA GLN A 2 -25.06 70.46 -4.62
C GLN A 2 -25.56 69.24 -3.82
N ARG A 3 -25.91 68.17 -4.52
CA ARG A 3 -26.22 66.88 -3.89
C ARG A 3 -24.94 66.34 -3.24
N ASN A 4 -25.02 66.03 -1.96
CA ASN A 4 -23.90 65.50 -1.19
C ASN A 4 -23.75 64.00 -1.51
N GLU A 5 -23.00 63.68 -2.56
CA GLU A 5 -22.80 62.30 -3.07
C GLU A 5 -21.83 61.46 -2.23
N LYS A 6 -21.16 62.08 -1.23
CA LYS A 6 -20.12 61.44 -0.41
C LYS A 6 -20.60 60.24 0.42
N GLY A 7 -21.89 60.13 0.71
CA GLY A 7 -22.46 58.97 1.43
C GLY A 7 -22.77 57.77 0.53
N MET A 8 -23.04 58.00 -0.75
CA MET A 8 -23.40 56.96 -1.71
C MET A 8 -22.17 56.12 -2.09
N THR A 9 -21.03 56.77 -2.28
CA THR A 9 -19.75 56.12 -2.61
C THR A 9 -19.23 55.22 -1.48
N LEU A 10 -19.51 55.57 -0.21
CA LEU A 10 -19.07 54.77 0.94
C LEU A 10 -19.91 53.48 1.07
N ILE A 11 -21.22 53.57 0.85
CA ILE A 11 -22.11 52.40 0.83
C ILE A 11 -21.78 51.47 -0.35
N GLU A 12 -21.48 52.03 -1.52
CA GLU A 12 -21.07 51.24 -2.69
C GLU A 12 -19.77 50.47 -2.46
N ILE A 13 -18.77 51.09 -1.82
CA ILE A 13 -17.52 50.39 -1.47
C ILE A 13 -17.78 49.29 -0.44
N LEU A 14 -18.63 49.54 0.55
CA LEU A 14 -18.98 48.53 1.57
C LEU A 14 -19.76 47.35 0.97
N ALA A 15 -20.68 47.62 0.05
CA ALA A 15 -21.40 46.59 -0.70
C ALA A 15 -20.44 45.79 -1.61
N ALA A 16 -19.52 46.46 -2.31
CA ALA A 16 -18.50 45.81 -3.13
C ALA A 16 -17.57 44.91 -2.30
N LEU A 17 -17.14 45.37 -1.12
CA LEU A 17 -16.33 44.58 -0.18
C LEU A 17 -17.10 43.37 0.36
N LEU A 18 -18.39 43.52 0.65
CA LEU A 18 -19.24 42.40 1.08
C LEU A 18 -19.35 41.33 0.00
N ILE A 19 -19.67 41.73 -1.23
CA ILE A 19 -19.79 40.80 -2.36
C ILE A 19 -18.43 40.14 -2.65
N PHE A 20 -17.35 40.93 -2.64
CA PHE A 20 -16.00 40.41 -2.83
C PHE A 20 -15.62 39.40 -1.73
N GLY A 21 -15.91 39.70 -0.46
CA GLY A 21 -15.68 38.80 0.66
C GLY A 21 -16.46 37.50 0.54
N MET A 22 -17.72 37.57 0.12
CA MET A 22 -18.53 36.38 -0.16
C MET A 22 -17.90 35.52 -1.25
N VAL A 23 -17.55 36.12 -2.40
CA VAL A 23 -16.91 35.40 -3.52
C VAL A 23 -15.56 34.81 -3.10
N ALA A 24 -14.72 35.61 -2.44
CA ALA A 24 -13.41 35.17 -1.97
C ALA A 24 -13.50 34.01 -0.97
N SER A 25 -14.46 34.05 -0.04
CA SER A 25 -14.67 32.97 0.93
C SER A 25 -15.09 31.64 0.27
N ILE A 26 -15.95 31.72 -0.75
CA ILE A 26 -16.36 30.56 -1.54
C ILE A 26 -15.15 29.98 -2.27
N LEU A 27 -14.39 30.83 -2.97
CA LEU A 27 -13.19 30.40 -3.69
C LEU A 27 -12.15 29.76 -2.77
N TYR A 28 -11.92 30.35 -1.59
CA TYR A 28 -11.00 29.82 -0.60
C TYR A 28 -11.44 28.45 -0.08
N SER A 29 -12.75 28.25 0.13
CA SER A 29 -13.30 26.96 0.55
C SER A 29 -13.06 25.87 -0.50
N PHE A 30 -13.29 26.19 -1.78
CA PHE A 30 -12.97 25.28 -2.88
C PHE A 30 -11.47 25.00 -3.00
N MET A 31 -10.62 26.00 -2.80
CA MET A 31 -9.17 25.82 -2.79
C MET A 31 -8.72 24.83 -1.71
N LEU A 32 -9.21 24.99 -0.47
CA LEU A 32 -8.88 24.08 0.63
C LEU A 32 -9.35 22.65 0.34
N MET A 33 -10.54 22.49 -0.24
CA MET A 33 -11.06 21.18 -0.67
C MET A 33 -10.21 20.57 -1.79
N GLY A 34 -9.78 21.37 -2.77
CA GLY A 34 -8.91 20.91 -3.84
C GLY A 34 -7.56 20.41 -3.32
N VAL A 35 -6.95 21.15 -2.39
CA VAL A 35 -5.67 20.77 -1.77
C VAL A 35 -5.80 19.49 -0.94
N SER A 36 -6.88 19.31 -0.19
CA SER A 36 -7.09 18.09 0.60
C SER A 36 -7.29 16.87 -0.29
N MET A 37 -8.09 17.00 -1.36
CA MET A 37 -8.32 15.95 -2.34
C MET A 37 -7.02 15.57 -3.07
N TYR A 38 -6.25 16.55 -3.50
CA TYR A 38 -4.95 16.32 -4.15
C TYR A 38 -3.99 15.52 -3.25
N LYS A 39 -3.86 15.90 -1.98
CA LYS A 39 -3.02 15.20 -1.01
C LYS A 39 -3.47 13.75 -0.84
N ARG A 40 -4.78 13.51 -0.70
CA ARG A 40 -5.33 12.17 -0.54
C ARG A 40 -5.04 11.28 -1.75
N VAL A 41 -5.38 11.75 -2.95
CA VAL A 41 -5.15 10.99 -4.20
C VAL A 41 -3.66 10.70 -4.40
N THR A 42 -2.80 11.68 -4.12
CA THR A 42 -1.35 11.49 -4.21
C THR A 42 -0.87 10.39 -3.26
N MET A 43 -1.35 10.39 -2.01
CA MET A 43 -0.99 9.35 -1.02
C MET A 43 -1.50 7.96 -1.42
N GLU A 44 -2.74 7.86 -1.90
CA GLU A 44 -3.31 6.59 -2.39
C GLU A 44 -2.52 6.06 -3.59
N THR A 45 -2.14 6.94 -4.52
CA THR A 45 -1.31 6.59 -5.69
C THR A 45 0.07 6.10 -5.27
N GLN A 46 0.73 6.79 -4.34
CA GLN A 46 2.03 6.36 -3.83
C GLN A 46 1.94 4.99 -3.12
N MET A 47 0.89 4.76 -2.34
CA MET A 47 0.66 3.49 -1.67
C MET A 47 0.46 2.36 -2.68
N ARG A 48 -0.33 2.59 -3.73
CA ARG A 48 -0.52 1.63 -4.83
C ARG A 48 0.79 1.31 -5.53
N ASN A 49 1.55 2.32 -5.93
CA ASN A 49 2.82 2.09 -6.64
C ASN A 49 3.82 1.28 -5.80
N GLN A 50 3.90 1.53 -4.49
CA GLN A 50 4.76 0.73 -3.61
C GLN A 50 4.21 -0.68 -3.38
N GLY A 51 2.89 -0.81 -3.22
CA GLY A 51 2.21 -2.10 -3.10
C GLY A 51 2.39 -2.97 -4.34
N ASP A 52 2.27 -2.40 -5.54
CA ASP A 52 2.49 -3.07 -6.82
C ASP A 52 3.97 -3.46 -6.97
N GLY A 53 4.90 -2.61 -6.54
CA GLY A 53 6.33 -2.93 -6.52
C GLY A 53 6.66 -4.10 -5.61
N LEU A 54 6.12 -4.11 -4.39
CA LEU A 54 6.27 -5.22 -3.45
C LEU A 54 5.61 -6.50 -3.99
N TYR A 55 4.41 -6.39 -4.55
CA TYR A 55 3.70 -7.52 -5.16
C TYR A 55 4.47 -8.11 -6.36
N SER A 56 5.10 -7.26 -7.18
CA SER A 56 5.96 -7.71 -8.27
C SER A 56 7.18 -8.48 -7.77
N GLN A 57 7.74 -8.12 -6.61
CA GLN A 57 8.85 -8.87 -5.99
C GLN A 57 8.39 -10.25 -5.53
N ILE A 58 7.19 -10.35 -4.92
CA ILE A 58 6.60 -11.65 -4.54
C ILE A 58 6.36 -12.52 -5.78
N ILE A 59 5.76 -11.97 -6.84
CA ILE A 59 5.57 -12.73 -8.10
C ILE A 59 6.90 -13.20 -8.65
N SER A 60 7.91 -12.33 -8.70
CA SER A 60 9.23 -12.70 -9.22
C SER A 60 9.86 -13.83 -8.42
N GLU A 61 9.71 -13.79 -7.09
CA GLU A 61 10.21 -14.86 -6.23
C GLU A 61 9.49 -16.18 -6.49
N LEU A 62 8.15 -16.16 -6.55
CA LEU A 62 7.32 -17.36 -6.70
C LEU A 62 7.30 -17.91 -8.13
N LYS A 63 7.61 -17.09 -9.14
CA LYS A 63 7.64 -17.54 -10.54
C LYS A 63 8.64 -18.68 -10.77
N GLU A 64 9.72 -18.70 -10.01
CA GLU A 64 10.75 -19.75 -10.09
C GLU A 64 10.42 -20.97 -9.21
N ALA A 65 9.35 -20.92 -8.44
CA ALA A 65 8.95 -22.01 -7.58
C ALA A 65 8.21 -23.10 -8.37
N ILE A 66 8.49 -24.36 -8.03
CA ILE A 66 7.93 -25.55 -8.67
C ILE A 66 6.76 -26.12 -7.86
N TYR A 67 6.77 -25.89 -6.55
CA TYR A 67 5.84 -26.42 -5.58
C TYR A 67 5.71 -25.45 -4.41
N VAL A 68 4.49 -25.32 -3.86
CA VAL A 68 4.21 -24.55 -2.64
C VAL A 68 3.31 -25.34 -1.71
N GLN A 69 3.52 -25.17 -0.41
CA GLN A 69 2.69 -25.74 0.64
C GLN A 69 2.54 -24.75 1.79
N ASP A 70 1.36 -24.77 2.41
CA ASP A 70 1.12 -24.04 3.65
C ASP A 70 2.02 -24.50 4.80
N GLU A 71 2.55 -23.54 5.54
CA GLU A 71 3.30 -23.80 6.76
C GLU A 71 2.62 -23.13 7.96
N GLY A 72 2.07 -23.96 8.85
CA GLY A 72 1.34 -23.51 10.04
C GLY A 72 -0.14 -23.19 9.79
N THR A 73 -0.86 -22.86 10.87
CA THR A 73 -2.31 -22.58 10.86
C THR A 73 -2.64 -21.13 10.53
N ASP A 74 -1.68 -20.23 10.70
CA ASP A 74 -1.93 -18.79 10.73
C ASP A 74 -1.91 -18.16 9.34
N LYS A 75 -1.67 -18.96 8.28
CA LYS A 75 -1.61 -18.53 6.87
C LYS A 75 -0.69 -17.33 6.66
N LYS A 76 0.44 -17.31 7.36
CA LYS A 76 1.46 -16.27 7.23
C LYS A 76 2.74 -16.78 6.59
N ILE A 77 2.91 -18.10 6.57
CA ILE A 77 4.11 -18.77 6.11
C ILE A 77 3.71 -19.76 5.03
N ILE A 78 4.42 -19.69 3.92
CA ILE A 78 4.39 -20.72 2.88
C ILE A 78 5.80 -21.27 2.70
N ARG A 79 5.88 -22.57 2.44
CA ARG A 79 7.10 -23.24 2.04
C ARG A 79 7.04 -23.54 0.55
N TYR A 80 8.09 -23.19 -0.18
CA TYR A 80 8.15 -23.43 -1.61
C TYR A 80 9.51 -23.95 -2.05
N ALA A 81 9.51 -24.68 -3.16
CA ALA A 81 10.67 -25.35 -3.71
C ALA A 81 11.15 -24.65 -4.98
N LYS A 82 12.45 -24.34 -5.08
CA LYS A 82 13.10 -23.82 -6.29
C LYS A 82 14.16 -24.78 -6.78
N LYS A 83 14.44 -24.76 -8.09
CA LYS A 83 15.56 -25.50 -8.66
C LYS A 83 16.88 -24.91 -8.15
N ASN A 84 17.80 -25.76 -7.70
CA ASN A 84 19.15 -25.34 -7.31
C ASN A 84 20.09 -25.42 -8.52
N ASP A 85 21.05 -24.49 -8.60
CA ASP A 85 22.03 -24.38 -9.69
C ASP A 85 23.08 -25.50 -9.67
N LYS A 86 23.23 -26.20 -8.54
CA LYS A 86 24.23 -27.27 -8.38
C LYS A 86 23.68 -28.58 -8.95
N PRO A 87 24.46 -29.31 -9.76
CA PRO A 87 24.02 -30.59 -10.34
C PRO A 87 23.76 -31.70 -9.30
N ASP A 88 24.32 -31.56 -8.10
CA ASP A 88 24.23 -32.56 -7.02
C ASP A 88 23.03 -32.34 -6.08
N ILE A 89 22.40 -31.16 -6.13
CA ILE A 89 21.23 -30.80 -5.34
C ILE A 89 20.18 -30.30 -6.31
N TYR A 90 19.08 -31.03 -6.46
CA TYR A 90 18.09 -30.70 -7.49
C TYR A 90 17.12 -29.60 -7.04
N ILE A 91 16.91 -29.42 -5.73
CA ILE A 91 15.88 -28.53 -5.17
C ILE A 91 16.38 -27.87 -3.88
N ASP A 92 16.16 -26.56 -3.77
CA ASP A 92 16.24 -25.81 -2.51
C ASP A 92 14.84 -25.49 -2.01
N LEU A 93 14.65 -25.57 -0.69
CA LEU A 93 13.40 -25.23 -0.01
C LEU A 93 13.54 -23.87 0.67
N TYR A 94 12.53 -23.03 0.49
CA TYR A 94 12.46 -21.70 1.06
C TYR A 94 11.15 -21.51 1.82
N GLU A 95 11.18 -20.65 2.82
CA GLU A 95 10.03 -20.23 3.62
C GLU A 95 9.82 -18.74 3.41
N MET A 96 8.62 -18.34 2.99
CA MET A 96 8.22 -16.94 2.90
C MET A 96 7.22 -16.63 4.01
N GLU A 97 7.58 -15.69 4.88
CA GLU A 97 6.79 -15.29 6.04
C GLU A 97 6.38 -13.81 5.92
N VAL A 98 5.08 -13.54 6.10
CA VAL A 98 4.59 -12.17 6.29
C VAL A 98 4.66 -11.79 7.77
N ILE A 99 5.42 -10.74 8.04
CA ILE A 99 5.59 -10.16 9.37
C ILE A 99 4.93 -8.77 9.36
N PRO A 100 3.61 -8.70 9.61
CA PRO A 100 2.92 -7.42 9.68
C PRO A 100 3.40 -6.62 10.89
N ASN A 101 3.51 -5.30 10.73
CA ASN A 101 3.85 -4.40 11.82
C ASN A 101 3.32 -2.99 11.58
N ALA A 102 2.30 -2.57 12.33
CA ALA A 102 1.69 -1.26 12.16
C ALA A 102 2.63 -0.06 12.44
N THR A 103 3.74 -0.28 13.14
CA THR A 103 4.60 0.80 13.67
C THR A 103 5.97 0.87 13.01
N SER A 104 6.63 -0.27 12.75
CA SER A 104 8.02 -0.32 12.28
C SER A 104 8.18 -0.63 10.79
N GLY A 105 7.09 -0.64 10.02
CA GLY A 105 7.12 -1.06 8.61
C GLY A 105 7.17 -2.58 8.52
N GLY A 106 5.99 -3.21 8.44
CA GLY A 106 5.85 -4.64 8.23
C GLY A 106 6.59 -5.09 6.97
N LYS A 107 7.05 -6.33 6.99
CA LYS A 107 7.95 -6.90 6.00
C LYS A 107 7.55 -8.32 5.64
N ILE A 108 8.03 -8.79 4.51
CA ILE A 108 7.98 -10.20 4.11
C ILE A 108 9.41 -10.68 4.07
N GLU A 109 9.71 -11.76 4.77
CA GLU A 109 11.03 -12.36 4.79
C GLU A 109 11.02 -13.69 4.06
N ILE A 110 12.09 -13.96 3.33
CA ILE A 110 12.34 -15.25 2.70
C ILE A 110 13.56 -15.85 3.37
N ARG A 111 13.43 -17.06 3.87
CA ARG A 111 14.51 -17.80 4.52
C ARG A 111 14.72 -19.13 3.82
N LEU A 112 15.93 -19.67 3.88
CA LEU A 112 16.16 -21.06 3.46
C LEU A 112 15.54 -21.99 4.52
N ALA A 113 14.68 -22.91 4.09
CA ALA A 113 13.89 -23.76 4.99
C ALA A 113 14.79 -24.57 5.93
N GLY A 114 14.39 -24.65 7.19
CA GLY A 114 15.18 -25.30 8.24
C GLY A 114 16.43 -24.52 8.68
N THR A 115 16.61 -23.28 8.22
CA THR A 115 17.67 -22.37 8.68
C THR A 115 17.10 -21.02 9.10
N ASN A 116 17.86 -20.25 9.89
CA ASN A 116 17.52 -18.87 10.23
C ASN A 116 18.15 -17.85 9.25
N THR A 117 18.63 -18.30 8.09
CA THR A 117 19.30 -17.44 7.13
C THR A 117 18.25 -16.75 6.26
N VAL A 118 18.12 -15.44 6.43
CA VAL A 118 17.25 -14.61 5.59
C VAL A 118 17.97 -14.34 4.27
N THR A 119 17.37 -14.77 3.16
CA THR A 119 17.89 -14.56 1.81
C THR A 119 17.39 -13.25 1.23
N ASN A 120 16.10 -12.99 1.35
CA ASN A 120 15.45 -11.80 0.80
C ASN A 120 14.49 -11.17 1.81
N VAL A 121 14.36 -9.84 1.76
CA VAL A 121 13.40 -9.07 2.56
C VAL A 121 12.67 -8.09 1.66
N PHE A 122 11.35 -8.19 1.63
CA PHE A 122 10.48 -7.25 0.93
C PHE A 122 9.80 -6.35 1.95
N GLN A 123 9.92 -5.04 1.75
CA GLN A 123 9.36 -4.04 2.65
C GLN A 123 8.91 -2.82 1.85
N LEU A 124 7.88 -2.16 2.36
CA LEU A 124 7.46 -0.87 1.82
C LEU A 124 8.42 0.24 2.25
N GLY A 125 8.34 1.39 1.58
CA GLY A 125 9.06 2.58 2.02
C GLY A 125 8.55 3.09 3.37
N SER A 126 9.33 3.95 4.03
CA SER A 126 9.08 4.44 5.40
C SER A 126 7.70 5.06 5.65
N ASN A 127 7.01 5.50 4.61
CA ASN A 127 5.70 6.15 4.69
C ASN A 127 4.53 5.17 4.80
N PHE A 128 4.76 3.89 4.49
CA PHE A 128 3.73 2.86 4.47
C PHE A 128 4.20 1.61 5.20
N THR A 129 3.23 0.78 5.59
CA THR A 129 3.48 -0.44 6.31
C THR A 129 2.52 -1.54 5.91
N ILE A 130 2.98 -2.80 5.97
CA ILE A 130 2.12 -3.97 5.94
C ILE A 130 1.48 -4.09 7.32
N ARG A 131 0.20 -3.77 7.38
CA ARG A 131 -0.58 -3.78 8.61
C ARG A 131 -1.07 -5.18 8.95
N GLU A 132 -1.53 -5.90 7.94
CA GLU A 132 -1.97 -7.28 8.02
C GLU A 132 -1.58 -7.99 6.72
N GLY A 133 -1.46 -9.30 6.78
CA GLY A 133 -1.30 -10.08 5.55
C GLY A 133 -1.34 -11.58 5.79
N SER A 134 -1.63 -12.30 4.72
CA SER A 134 -1.63 -13.75 4.65
C SER A 134 -1.02 -14.24 3.35
N LEU A 135 -0.29 -15.34 3.47
CA LEU A 135 0.19 -16.16 2.37
C LEU A 135 -0.35 -17.56 2.61
N SER A 136 -1.10 -18.09 1.65
CA SER A 136 -1.52 -19.48 1.70
C SER A 136 -1.56 -20.14 0.33
N GLU A 137 -1.42 -21.45 0.31
CA GLU A 137 -1.71 -22.29 -0.82
C GLU A 137 -3.18 -22.15 -1.23
N ALA A 138 -3.41 -21.99 -2.53
CA ALA A 138 -4.75 -21.72 -3.09
C ALA A 138 -5.29 -22.86 -3.96
N SER A 139 -4.54 -23.95 -4.13
CA SER A 139 -4.85 -25.01 -5.09
C SER A 139 -4.33 -26.35 -4.58
N GLU A 140 -5.14 -27.41 -4.64
CA GLU A 140 -4.74 -28.78 -4.28
C GLU A 140 -3.58 -29.33 -5.14
N ASN A 141 -3.30 -28.68 -6.28
CA ASN A 141 -2.19 -29.04 -7.16
C ASN A 141 -0.85 -28.39 -6.78
N HIS A 142 -0.81 -27.67 -5.64
CA HIS A 142 0.40 -27.02 -5.11
C HIS A 142 1.03 -26.02 -6.10
N ASP A 143 0.21 -25.41 -6.95
CA ASP A 143 0.62 -24.57 -8.08
C ASP A 143 0.11 -23.12 -8.00
N ARG A 144 -0.51 -22.72 -6.87
CA ARG A 144 -1.02 -21.36 -6.67
C ARG A 144 -0.88 -20.91 -5.23
N VAL A 145 -0.56 -19.63 -5.07
CA VAL A 145 -0.47 -18.95 -3.77
C VAL A 145 -1.50 -17.82 -3.73
N GLN A 146 -2.37 -17.83 -2.72
CA GLN A 146 -3.17 -16.68 -2.32
C GLN A 146 -2.30 -15.72 -1.51
N VAL A 147 -2.21 -14.49 -1.98
CA VAL A 147 -1.53 -13.40 -1.30
C VAL A 147 -2.56 -12.34 -0.97
N THR A 148 -2.77 -12.10 0.31
CA THR A 148 -3.62 -11.02 0.80
C THR A 148 -2.76 -10.10 1.65
N LEU A 149 -2.66 -8.82 1.29
CA LEU A 149 -1.85 -7.84 2.02
C LEU A 149 -2.66 -6.57 2.25
N GLU A 150 -2.72 -6.11 3.49
CA GLU A 150 -3.28 -4.81 3.85
C GLU A 150 -2.15 -3.81 4.09
N TYR A 151 -2.10 -2.79 3.26
CA TYR A 151 -1.21 -1.66 3.41
C TYR A 151 -1.93 -0.48 4.06
N ALA A 152 -1.20 0.18 4.95
CA ALA A 152 -1.61 1.42 5.58
C ALA A 152 -0.46 2.41 5.60
N ARG A 153 -0.78 3.68 5.83
CA ARG A 153 0.24 4.68 6.12
C ARG A 153 0.90 4.40 7.46
N SER A 154 2.22 4.57 7.54
CA SER A 154 2.93 4.55 8.83
C SER A 154 2.32 5.60 9.76
N ASN A 155 2.06 5.23 11.01
CA ASN A 155 1.35 6.08 12.00
C ASN A 155 -0.10 6.42 11.64
N ALA A 156 -0.79 5.59 10.84
CA ALA A 156 -2.21 5.79 10.50
C ALA A 156 -3.10 6.01 11.75
N ASP A 157 -2.76 5.40 12.89
CA ASP A 157 -3.52 5.54 14.13
C ASP A 157 -3.51 6.94 14.73
N GLN A 158 -2.55 7.79 14.36
CA GLN A 158 -2.46 9.20 14.77
C GLN A 158 -3.24 10.14 13.84
N LEU A 159 -3.71 9.66 12.69
CA LEU A 159 -4.45 10.45 11.71
C LEU A 159 -5.95 10.37 11.95
N LYS A 160 -6.71 11.39 11.53
CA LYS A 160 -8.17 11.31 11.50
C LYS A 160 -8.60 10.17 10.58
N GLN A 161 -9.68 9.44 10.91
CA GLN A 161 -10.13 8.29 10.11
C GLN A 161 -10.32 8.63 8.61
N ALA A 162 -10.79 9.83 8.29
CA ALA A 162 -10.97 10.29 6.91
C ALA A 162 -9.66 10.39 6.10
N ASP A 163 -8.51 10.45 6.78
CA ASP A 163 -7.17 10.60 6.19
C ASP A 163 -6.33 9.33 6.33
N ARG A 164 -6.96 8.17 6.60
CA ARG A 164 -6.32 6.86 6.69
C ARG A 164 -6.57 6.06 5.41
N PRO A 165 -5.80 6.28 4.33
CA PRO A 165 -5.89 5.40 3.17
C PRO A 165 -5.51 3.99 3.60
N LYS A 166 -6.34 3.02 3.18
CA LYS A 166 -6.14 1.58 3.32
C LYS A 166 -6.15 1.00 1.91
N LEU A 167 -5.16 0.19 1.59
CA LEU A 167 -5.14 -0.57 0.35
C LEU A 167 -5.07 -2.04 0.72
N VAL A 168 -5.98 -2.84 0.16
CA VAL A 168 -5.93 -4.30 0.27
C VAL A 168 -5.62 -4.85 -1.11
N ILE A 169 -4.56 -5.63 -1.20
CA ILE A 169 -4.31 -6.49 -2.35
C ILE A 169 -4.76 -7.88 -1.96
N ASP A 170 -5.56 -8.50 -2.82
CA ASP A 170 -5.98 -9.89 -2.67
C ASP A 170 -5.86 -10.55 -4.04
N SER A 171 -4.92 -11.47 -4.18
CA SER A 171 -4.57 -12.02 -5.49
C SER A 171 -4.04 -13.45 -5.41
N GLN A 172 -4.20 -14.18 -6.51
CA GLN A 172 -3.67 -15.52 -6.70
C GLN A 172 -2.48 -15.49 -7.66
N ILE A 173 -1.33 -15.97 -7.20
CA ILE A 173 -0.12 -16.09 -8.00
C ILE A 173 0.03 -17.54 -8.43
N PRO A 174 -0.07 -17.85 -9.74
CA PRO A 174 0.25 -19.18 -10.24
C PRO A 174 1.77 -19.39 -10.24
N LEU A 175 2.18 -20.61 -9.92
CA LEU A 175 3.54 -21.09 -10.10
C LEU A 175 3.71 -21.54 -11.54
N PHE A 176 4.79 -21.11 -12.19
CA PHE A 176 5.05 -21.47 -13.57
C PHE A 176 5.95 -22.70 -13.61
N ARG A 177 5.38 -23.83 -14.02
CA ARG A 177 6.17 -24.99 -14.43
C ARG A 177 6.77 -24.65 -15.79
N ASN A 178 8.08 -24.43 -15.84
CA ASN A 178 8.79 -24.43 -17.11
C ASN A 178 8.82 -25.87 -17.61
N ASP A 179 7.93 -26.19 -18.56
CA ASP A 179 7.97 -27.42 -19.35
C ASP A 179 9.25 -27.50 -20.21
#